data_AF-A0A2D5E3C2-F1
#
_entry.id   AF-A0A2D5E3C2-F1
#
_cell.length_a   1.000
_cell.length_b   1.000
_cell.length_c   1.000
_cell.angle_alpha   90.00
_cell.angle_beta   90.00
_cell.angle_gamma   90.00
#
_symmetry.space_group_name_H-M   'P 1'
#
loop_
_entity.id
_entity.type
_entity.pdbx_description
1 polymer ?
#
loop_
_entity_poly.entity_id
_entity_poly.type
_entity_poly.pdbx_seq_one_letter_code
_entity_poly.pdbx_strand_id
1 'polypeptide(L)'
;TESRNLGHRLGPLRDRDVVQGLMHRLERQASSRRRRESVRRANVILAASRSRLVARDHRAEEGVVSAVTSDAENLLDRIEGADFSGVDLCVVLDRCQWLWRRARDRFQSGVDAPDTDWLRETRKRVIRLELGLQPLVTIRPGSLRRSVKTLKRVSNPLSDGLDLAMLDLLLEPRVAVSDEDGTMAGIVREVTHRRNRLRRKALRRGSSAFRRRPREVRKRIEGWWNRF
;
A
#
# COMPACT_ATOMS: atom_id res chain seq x y z
N THR A 1 8.40 -16.87 -1.16
CA THR A 1 7.08 -17.21 -1.76
C THR A 1 6.05 -17.35 -0.65
N GLU A 2 6.45 -17.96 0.46
CA GLU A 2 5.80 -18.00 1.79
C GLU A 2 5.16 -16.68 2.27
N SER A 3 5.92 -15.57 2.35
CA SER A 3 5.35 -14.27 2.79
C SER A 3 4.25 -13.71 1.88
N ARG A 4 4.21 -14.10 0.60
CA ARG A 4 3.08 -13.74 -0.28
C ARG A 4 1.84 -14.55 0.07
N ASN A 5 1.99 -15.83 0.43
CA ASN A 5 0.88 -16.69 0.82
C ASN A 5 0.24 -16.22 2.13
N LEU A 6 1.05 -15.80 3.11
CA LEU A 6 0.55 -15.17 4.34
C LEU A 6 -0.27 -13.91 4.04
N GLY A 7 0.24 -13.04 3.17
CA GLY A 7 -0.49 -11.85 2.73
C GLY A 7 -1.77 -12.13 1.94
N HIS A 8 -1.85 -13.25 1.21
CA HIS A 8 -3.07 -13.68 0.53
C HIS A 8 -4.15 -14.16 1.50
N ARG A 9 -3.77 -14.94 2.53
CA ARG A 9 -4.69 -15.44 3.55
C ARG A 9 -5.32 -14.33 4.39
N LEU A 10 -4.57 -13.27 4.67
CA LEU A 10 -5.08 -12.08 5.36
C LEU A 10 -5.86 -11.10 4.47
N GLY A 11 -5.81 -11.27 3.15
CA GLY A 11 -6.40 -10.33 2.18
C GLY A 11 -7.88 -10.02 2.44
N PRO A 12 -8.76 -11.02 2.57
CA PRO A 12 -10.20 -10.80 2.78
C PRO A 12 -10.53 -10.05 4.09
N LEU A 13 -9.83 -10.38 5.19
CA LEU A 13 -10.00 -9.72 6.49
C LEU A 13 -9.55 -8.25 6.41
N ARG A 14 -8.37 -8.02 5.81
CA ARG A 14 -7.81 -6.68 5.61
C ARG A 14 -8.72 -5.81 4.75
N ASP A 15 -9.21 -6.32 3.62
CA ASP A 15 -10.01 -5.54 2.68
C ASP A 15 -11.34 -5.11 3.34
N ARG A 16 -11.89 -5.92 4.26
CA ARG A 16 -13.06 -5.55 5.06
C ARG A 16 -12.78 -4.39 6.03
N ASP A 17 -11.68 -4.47 6.79
CA ASP A 17 -11.26 -3.46 7.78
C ASP A 17 -10.82 -2.15 7.11
N VAL A 18 -10.16 -2.24 5.95
CA VAL A 18 -9.75 -1.09 5.15
C VAL A 18 -10.94 -0.21 4.77
N VAL A 19 -12.07 -0.80 4.36
CA VAL A 19 -13.29 -0.03 4.04
C VAL A 19 -13.82 0.70 5.27
N GLN A 20 -13.88 0.04 6.43
CA GLN A 20 -14.39 0.67 7.66
C GLN A 20 -13.47 1.79 8.15
N GLY A 21 -12.17 1.54 8.17
CA GLY A 21 -11.16 2.55 8.48
C GLY A 21 -11.19 3.72 7.48
N LEU A 22 -11.45 3.44 6.20
CA LEU A 22 -11.57 4.46 5.16
C LEU A 22 -12.79 5.36 5.39
N MET A 23 -13.97 4.79 5.68
CA MET A 23 -15.18 5.55 5.98
C MET A 23 -14.99 6.46 7.20
N HIS A 24 -14.37 5.94 8.26
CA HIS A 24 -14.06 6.74 9.46
C HIS A 24 -13.07 7.88 9.15
N ARG A 25 -12.05 7.64 8.33
CA ARG A 25 -11.12 8.69 7.88
C ARG A 25 -11.81 9.74 7.02
N LEU A 26 -12.74 9.35 6.15
CA LEU A 26 -13.52 10.28 5.33
C LEU A 26 -14.43 11.15 6.19
N GLU A 27 -15.08 10.58 7.21
CA GLU A 27 -15.91 11.33 8.15
C GLU A 27 -15.08 12.36 8.92
N ARG A 28 -13.92 11.96 9.46
CA ARG A 28 -13.01 12.87 10.19
C ARG A 28 -12.46 14.02 9.36
N GLN A 29 -12.33 13.82 8.05
CA GLN A 29 -11.72 14.79 7.13
C GLN A 29 -12.76 15.60 6.34
N ALA A 30 -14.04 15.32 6.52
CA ALA A 30 -15.11 16.07 5.91
C ALA A 30 -15.20 17.47 6.55
N SER A 31 -15.00 18.50 5.73
CA SER A 31 -14.94 19.90 6.16
C SER A 31 -16.30 20.49 6.55
N SER A 32 -17.41 19.87 6.16
CA SER A 32 -18.76 20.36 6.45
C SER A 32 -19.64 19.31 7.11
N ARG A 33 -20.64 19.78 7.89
CA ARG A 33 -21.65 18.93 8.53
C ARG A 33 -22.41 18.08 7.50
N ARG A 34 -22.78 18.68 6.37
CA ARG A 34 -23.44 18.00 5.25
C ARG A 34 -22.60 16.85 4.70
N ARG A 35 -21.29 17.05 4.50
CA ARG A 35 -20.39 15.98 4.03
C ARG A 35 -20.22 14.86 5.06
N ARG A 36 -20.11 15.20 6.34
CA ARG A 36 -20.06 14.21 7.43
C ARG A 36 -21.31 13.33 7.44
N GLU A 37 -22.47 13.96 7.29
CA GLU A 37 -23.76 13.26 7.24
C GLU A 37 -23.86 12.33 6.02
N SER A 38 -23.43 12.79 4.84
CA SER A 38 -23.36 11.94 3.64
C SER A 38 -22.47 10.71 3.86
N VAL A 39 -21.27 10.89 4.45
CA VAL A 39 -20.37 9.77 4.77
C VAL A 39 -21.00 8.79 5.77
N ARG A 40 -21.70 9.30 6.79
CA ARG A 40 -22.42 8.46 7.76
C ARG A 40 -23.52 7.64 7.09
N ARG A 41 -24.34 8.26 6.24
CA ARG A 41 -25.40 7.57 5.49
C ARG A 41 -24.84 6.49 4.57
N ALA A 42 -23.77 6.76 3.83
CA ALA A 42 -23.09 5.73 3.05
C ALA A 42 -22.54 4.60 3.93
N ASN A 43 -22.03 4.91 5.12
CA ASN A 43 -21.55 3.88 6.05
C ASN A 43 -22.70 2.99 6.54
N VAL A 44 -23.85 3.58 6.86
CA VAL A 44 -25.06 2.82 7.24
C VAL A 44 -25.54 1.94 6.08
N ILE A 45 -25.59 2.48 4.86
CA ILE A 45 -25.98 1.73 3.66
C ILE A 45 -25.00 0.56 3.41
N LEU A 46 -23.70 0.81 3.49
CA LEU A 46 -22.65 -0.23 3.34
C LEU A 46 -22.70 -1.27 4.47
N ALA A 47 -23.02 -0.88 5.69
CA ALA A 47 -23.20 -1.79 6.82
C ALA A 47 -24.47 -2.66 6.65
N ALA A 48 -25.59 -2.07 6.25
CA ALA A 48 -26.88 -2.74 6.04
C ALA A 48 -26.87 -3.75 4.89
N SER A 49 -25.96 -3.59 3.94
CA SER A 49 -25.70 -4.60 2.91
C SER A 49 -24.65 -5.64 3.31
N ARG A 50 -23.78 -5.31 4.27
CA ARG A 50 -22.77 -6.24 4.80
C ARG A 50 -23.40 -7.25 5.74
N SER A 51 -24.54 -6.95 6.35
CA SER A 51 -25.32 -7.92 7.14
C SER A 51 -25.80 -9.13 6.33
N ARG A 52 -25.75 -9.08 4.98
CA ARG A 52 -25.97 -10.26 4.10
C ARG A 52 -24.69 -11.02 3.74
N LEU A 53 -23.51 -10.53 4.13
CA LEU A 53 -22.23 -11.21 3.99
C LEU A 53 -21.61 -11.45 5.37
N VAL A 54 -22.01 -12.60 5.94
CA VAL A 54 -21.36 -13.33 7.04
C VAL A 54 -21.65 -12.78 8.45
N ALA A 55 -22.48 -13.51 9.20
CA ALA A 55 -22.41 -13.50 10.66
C ALA A 55 -20.96 -13.78 11.04
N ARG A 56 -20.28 -12.85 11.72
CA ARG A 56 -18.86 -13.01 12.06
C ARG A 56 -18.64 -14.32 12.81
N ASP A 57 -18.03 -15.29 12.14
CA ASP A 57 -17.41 -16.41 12.83
C ASP A 57 -16.05 -15.94 13.35
N HIS A 58 -16.08 -15.27 14.51
CA HIS A 58 -14.88 -14.75 15.16
C HIS A 58 -13.85 -15.87 15.38
N ARG A 59 -14.29 -17.12 15.62
CA ARG A 59 -13.38 -18.25 15.80
C ARG A 59 -12.66 -18.63 14.51
N ALA A 60 -13.36 -18.64 13.38
CA ALA A 60 -12.72 -18.89 12.09
C ALA A 60 -11.71 -17.77 11.72
N GLU A 61 -12.06 -16.51 12.01
CA GLU A 61 -11.17 -15.37 11.77
C GLU A 61 -9.93 -15.41 12.69
N GLU A 62 -10.11 -15.70 13.99
CA GLU A 62 -9.03 -15.91 14.96
C GLU A 62 -8.13 -17.08 14.56
N GLY A 63 -8.71 -18.18 14.05
CA GLY A 63 -7.94 -19.32 13.55
C GLY A 63 -7.04 -18.96 12.37
N VAL A 64 -7.52 -18.15 11.42
CA VAL A 64 -6.71 -17.66 10.30
C VAL A 64 -5.58 -16.73 10.79
N VAL A 65 -5.89 -15.81 11.70
CA VAL A 65 -4.89 -14.89 12.26
C VAL A 65 -3.83 -15.67 13.04
N SER A 66 -4.23 -16.56 13.95
CA SER A 66 -3.32 -17.39 14.74
C SER A 66 -2.39 -18.22 13.86
N ALA A 67 -2.93 -18.89 12.84
CA ALA A 67 -2.10 -19.67 11.92
C ALA A 67 -1.11 -18.81 11.12
N VAL A 68 -1.53 -17.61 10.68
CA VAL A 68 -0.61 -16.68 10.00
C VAL A 68 0.45 -16.12 10.94
N THR A 69 0.11 -15.86 12.21
CA THR A 69 1.07 -15.43 13.23
C THR A 69 2.12 -16.51 13.47
N SER A 70 1.72 -17.76 13.68
CA SER A 70 2.65 -18.88 13.86
C SER A 70 3.57 -19.07 12.64
N ASP A 71 3.03 -19.00 11.42
CA ASP A 71 3.85 -19.06 10.21
C ASP A 71 4.83 -17.88 10.10
N ALA A 72 4.45 -16.69 10.59
CA ALA A 72 5.30 -15.52 10.61
C ALA A 72 6.42 -15.63 11.65
N GLU A 73 6.13 -16.18 12.84
CA GLU A 73 7.11 -16.48 13.89
C GLU A 73 8.15 -17.49 13.38
N ASN A 74 7.70 -18.60 12.79
CA ASN A 74 8.60 -19.59 12.18
C ASN A 74 9.50 -18.97 11.08
N LEU A 75 8.97 -18.04 10.29
CA LEU A 75 9.74 -17.32 9.29
C LEU A 75 10.77 -16.38 9.94
N LEU A 76 10.41 -15.72 11.05
CA LEU A 76 11.32 -14.86 11.80
C LEU A 76 12.44 -15.67 12.44
N ASP A 77 12.14 -16.79 13.10
CA ASP A 77 13.14 -17.67 13.71
C ASP A 77 14.16 -18.16 12.68
N ARG A 78 13.71 -18.52 11.47
CA ARG A 78 14.59 -18.90 10.36
C ARG A 78 15.48 -17.76 9.87
N ILE A 79 14.99 -16.51 9.94
CA ILE A 79 15.79 -15.33 9.57
C ILE A 79 16.78 -15.00 10.67
N GLU A 80 16.39 -15.11 11.95
CA GLU A 80 17.25 -14.85 13.10
C GLU A 80 18.37 -15.90 13.22
N GLY A 81 18.06 -17.16 12.91
CA GLY A 81 19.05 -18.25 12.85
C GLY A 81 19.87 -18.29 11.55
N ALA A 82 19.63 -17.38 10.59
CA ALA A 82 20.41 -17.35 9.36
C ALA A 82 21.79 -16.74 9.61
N ASP A 83 22.84 -17.47 9.21
CA ASP A 83 24.19 -16.93 9.21
C ASP A 83 24.39 -15.95 8.05
N PHE A 84 24.55 -14.66 8.39
CA PHE A 84 24.81 -13.60 7.42
C PHE A 84 26.31 -13.33 7.20
N SER A 85 27.21 -14.03 7.89
CA SER A 85 28.66 -13.82 7.81
C SER A 85 29.24 -14.07 6.41
N GLY A 86 28.58 -14.94 5.62
CA GLY A 86 28.94 -15.24 4.22
C GLY A 86 28.21 -14.42 3.15
N VAL A 87 27.43 -13.39 3.52
CA VAL A 87 26.70 -12.60 2.51
C VAL A 87 27.64 -11.65 1.77
N ASP A 88 27.89 -11.97 0.50
CA ASP A 88 28.65 -11.12 -0.40
C ASP A 88 27.95 -9.77 -0.63
N LEU A 89 28.68 -8.68 -0.36
CA LEU A 89 28.27 -7.31 -0.63
C LEU A 89 27.77 -7.14 -2.07
N CYS A 90 28.43 -7.75 -3.06
CA CYS A 90 28.03 -7.65 -4.45
C CYS A 90 26.60 -8.18 -4.66
N VAL A 91 26.23 -9.28 -3.99
CA VAL A 91 24.88 -9.84 -4.05
C VAL A 91 23.84 -8.86 -3.49
N VAL A 92 24.13 -8.21 -2.36
CA VAL A 92 23.25 -7.19 -1.77
C VAL A 92 23.09 -5.98 -2.70
N LEU A 93 24.21 -5.49 -3.24
CA LEU A 93 24.24 -4.36 -4.16
C LEU A 93 23.48 -4.65 -5.45
N ASP A 94 23.67 -5.83 -6.04
CA ASP A 94 22.95 -6.27 -7.23
C ASP A 94 21.47 -6.40 -6.97
N ARG A 95 21.09 -6.96 -5.81
CA ARG A 95 19.69 -7.07 -5.43
C ARG A 95 19.03 -5.70 -5.28
N CYS A 96 19.69 -4.77 -4.61
CA CYS A 96 19.20 -3.40 -4.44
C CYS A 96 19.07 -2.67 -5.79
N GLN A 97 20.10 -2.78 -6.64
CA GLN A 97 20.08 -2.20 -7.99
C GLN A 97 18.93 -2.76 -8.82
N TRP A 98 18.72 -4.07 -8.77
CA TRP A 98 17.64 -4.74 -9.49
C TRP A 98 16.26 -4.31 -9.00
N LEU A 99 16.05 -4.22 -7.69
CA LEU A 99 14.80 -3.73 -7.10
C LEU A 99 14.51 -2.29 -7.52
N TRP A 100 15.55 -1.45 -7.49
CA TRP A 100 15.44 -0.05 -7.90
C TRP A 100 15.06 0.07 -9.37
N ARG A 101 15.77 -0.68 -10.24
CA ARG A 101 15.47 -0.75 -11.68
C ARG A 101 14.02 -1.16 -11.90
N ARG A 102 13.55 -2.25 -11.30
CA ARG A 102 12.16 -2.72 -11.51
C ARG A 102 11.11 -1.73 -11.06
N ALA A 103 11.32 -1.03 -9.95
CA ALA A 103 10.41 0.00 -9.47
C ALA A 103 10.41 1.23 -10.40
N ARG A 104 11.60 1.69 -10.80
CA ARG A 104 11.78 2.81 -11.74
C ARG A 104 11.17 2.52 -13.10
N ASP A 105 11.49 1.38 -13.70
CA ASP A 105 11.01 1.01 -15.03
C ASP A 105 9.48 0.88 -15.03
N ARG A 106 8.88 0.31 -13.97
CA ARG A 106 7.41 0.30 -13.85
C ARG A 106 6.86 1.70 -13.80
N PHE A 107 7.42 2.54 -12.93
CA PHE A 107 6.97 3.90 -12.75
C PHE A 107 7.04 4.66 -14.07
N GLN A 108 8.15 4.56 -14.81
CA GLN A 108 8.34 5.25 -16.07
C GLN A 108 7.45 4.70 -17.21
N SER A 109 7.18 3.40 -17.25
CA SER A 109 6.42 2.75 -18.35
C SER A 109 4.96 3.17 -18.50
N GLY A 110 4.37 3.87 -17.52
CA GLY A 110 2.95 4.24 -17.56
C GLY A 110 2.64 5.52 -16.81
N VAL A 111 3.64 6.40 -16.67
CA VAL A 111 3.47 7.69 -15.98
C VAL A 111 2.54 8.64 -16.74
N ASP A 112 2.49 8.52 -18.07
CA ASP A 112 1.71 9.39 -18.96
C ASP A 112 0.22 9.01 -19.00
N ALA A 113 -0.08 7.71 -18.87
CA ALA A 113 -1.45 7.19 -18.83
C ALA A 113 -1.63 6.17 -17.68
N PRO A 114 -1.59 6.62 -16.40
CA PRO A 114 -1.65 5.72 -15.26
C PRO A 114 -3.06 5.16 -15.04
N ASP A 115 -3.20 3.85 -15.27
CA ASP A 115 -4.40 3.07 -14.98
C ASP A 115 -4.33 2.36 -13.61
N THR A 116 -5.40 1.63 -13.25
CA THR A 116 -5.49 0.93 -11.97
C THR A 116 -4.44 -0.19 -11.81
N ASP A 117 -4.11 -0.91 -12.89
CA ASP A 117 -3.09 -1.95 -12.85
C ASP A 117 -1.70 -1.34 -12.63
N TRP A 118 -1.40 -0.26 -13.35
CA TRP A 118 -0.19 0.53 -13.19
C TRP A 118 -0.03 1.04 -11.77
N LEU A 119 -1.09 1.59 -11.17
CA LEU A 119 -1.06 2.05 -9.78
C LEU A 119 -0.76 0.89 -8.81
N ARG A 120 -1.41 -0.26 -9.02
CA ARG A 120 -1.26 -1.47 -8.19
C ARG A 120 0.13 -2.06 -8.29
N GLU A 121 0.64 -2.27 -9.50
CA GLU A 121 1.96 -2.85 -9.74
C GLU A 121 3.09 -1.90 -9.35
N THR A 122 2.94 -0.60 -9.61
CA THR A 122 3.87 0.42 -9.13
C THR A 122 3.96 0.38 -7.61
N ARG A 123 2.82 0.36 -6.91
CA ARG A 123 2.78 0.23 -5.45
C ARG A 123 3.53 -1.01 -4.97
N LYS A 124 3.22 -2.19 -5.53
CA LYS A 124 3.88 -3.46 -5.14
C LYS A 124 5.41 -3.37 -5.27
N ARG A 125 5.90 -2.77 -6.37
CA ARG A 125 7.34 -2.66 -6.62
C ARG A 125 8.00 -1.61 -5.72
N VAL A 126 7.35 -0.48 -5.45
CA VAL A 126 7.82 0.53 -4.47
C VAL A 126 7.92 -0.07 -3.07
N ILE A 127 6.89 -0.79 -2.61
CA ILE A 127 6.90 -1.44 -1.29
C ILE A 127 8.00 -2.51 -1.23
N ARG A 128 8.17 -3.31 -2.29
CA ARG A 128 9.24 -4.31 -2.32
C ARG A 128 10.63 -3.67 -2.23
N LEU A 129 10.85 -2.55 -2.91
CA LEU A 129 12.09 -1.79 -2.80
C LEU A 129 12.28 -1.19 -1.40
N GLU A 130 11.21 -0.63 -0.82
CA GLU A 130 11.22 -0.10 0.54
C GLU A 130 11.64 -1.17 1.56
N LEU A 131 10.97 -2.33 1.52
CA LEU A 131 11.29 -3.48 2.38
C LEU A 131 12.70 -4.01 2.13
N GLY A 132 13.17 -4.04 0.88
CA GLY A 132 14.53 -4.47 0.56
C GLY A 132 15.62 -3.52 1.08
N LEU A 133 15.32 -2.24 1.23
CA LEU A 133 16.25 -1.25 1.79
C LEU A 133 16.18 -1.16 3.33
N GLN A 134 15.11 -1.67 3.94
CA GLN A 134 14.86 -1.56 5.38
C GLN A 134 15.95 -2.24 6.23
N PRO A 135 16.44 -3.46 5.91
CA PRO A 135 17.53 -4.09 6.66
C PRO A 135 18.81 -3.27 6.62
N LEU A 136 19.11 -2.60 5.51
CA LEU A 136 20.34 -1.82 5.34
C LEU A 136 20.35 -0.55 6.21
N VAL A 137 19.20 -0.15 6.77
CA VAL A 137 19.10 1.04 7.64
C VAL A 137 20.02 0.95 8.85
N THR A 138 20.30 -0.26 9.36
CA THR A 138 21.23 -0.48 10.48
C THR A 138 22.66 -0.05 10.14
N ILE A 139 23.06 -0.24 8.89
CA ILE A 139 24.42 0.07 8.38
C ILE A 139 24.61 1.58 8.20
N ARG A 140 23.59 2.30 7.70
CA ARG A 140 23.69 3.77 7.58
C ARG A 140 22.36 4.49 7.80
N PRO A 141 21.97 4.75 9.05
CA PRO A 141 20.61 5.16 9.38
C PRO A 141 20.20 6.46 8.71
N GLY A 142 21.05 7.49 8.69
CA GLY A 142 20.66 8.81 8.22
C GLY A 142 20.28 8.89 6.73
N SER A 143 21.02 8.22 5.84
CA SER A 143 20.78 8.31 4.38
C SER A 143 19.76 7.28 3.88
N LEU A 144 19.76 6.08 4.46
CA LEU A 144 18.80 5.04 4.11
C LEU A 144 17.41 5.34 4.66
N ARG A 145 17.29 5.86 5.90
CA ARG A 145 15.98 6.32 6.42
C ARG A 145 15.36 7.39 5.54
N ARG A 146 16.16 8.32 4.98
CA ARG A 146 15.67 9.32 4.02
C ARG A 146 15.16 8.68 2.72
N SER A 147 15.87 7.67 2.23
CA SER A 147 15.49 6.94 1.00
C SER A 147 14.19 6.14 1.23
N VAL A 148 14.12 5.36 2.31
CA VAL A 148 12.92 4.63 2.75
C VAL A 148 11.74 5.60 2.96
N LYS A 149 11.92 6.72 3.66
CA LYS A 149 10.89 7.75 3.86
C LYS A 149 10.40 8.34 2.53
N THR A 150 11.29 8.48 1.55
CA THR A 150 10.92 8.95 0.21
C THR A 150 10.06 7.92 -0.51
N LEU A 151 10.42 6.63 -0.44
CA LEU A 151 9.61 5.54 -1.01
C LEU A 151 8.26 5.41 -0.31
N LYS A 152 8.20 5.50 1.02
CA LYS A 152 6.94 5.58 1.80
C LYS A 152 6.05 6.72 1.32
N ARG A 153 6.64 7.89 1.03
CA ARG A 153 5.90 9.03 0.49
C ARG A 153 5.32 8.73 -0.90
N VAL A 154 5.91 7.84 -1.69
CA VAL A 154 5.36 7.37 -2.97
C VAL A 154 4.29 6.29 -2.76
N SER A 155 4.55 5.29 -1.92
CA SER A 155 3.64 4.16 -1.70
C SER A 155 2.36 4.54 -0.95
N ASN A 156 2.42 5.47 0.02
CA ASN A 156 1.23 5.84 0.81
C ASN A 156 0.08 6.40 -0.06
N PRO A 157 0.27 7.42 -0.92
CA PRO A 157 -0.81 7.89 -1.77
C PRO A 157 -1.31 6.85 -2.78
N LEU A 158 -0.46 5.91 -3.21
CA LEU A 158 -0.88 4.79 -4.06
C LEU A 158 -1.77 3.81 -3.30
N SER A 159 -1.41 3.48 -2.04
CA SER A 159 -2.24 2.65 -1.15
C SER A 159 -3.58 3.32 -0.88
N ASP A 160 -3.57 4.58 -0.43
CA ASP A 160 -4.80 5.33 -0.13
C ASP A 160 -5.72 5.45 -1.37
N GLY A 161 -5.13 5.60 -2.56
CA GLY A 161 -5.87 5.70 -3.82
C GLY A 161 -6.51 4.38 -4.25
N LEU A 162 -5.86 3.24 -3.97
CA LEU A 162 -6.40 1.90 -4.22
C LEU A 162 -7.48 1.54 -3.20
N ASP A 163 -7.32 1.92 -1.93
CA ASP A 163 -8.36 1.75 -0.90
C ASP A 163 -9.66 2.50 -1.30
N LEU A 164 -9.52 3.72 -1.81
CA LEU A 164 -10.65 4.50 -2.33
C LEU A 164 -11.25 3.89 -3.61
N ALA A 165 -10.44 3.27 -4.47
CA ALA A 165 -10.96 2.56 -5.64
C ALA A 165 -11.84 1.37 -5.24
N MET A 166 -11.48 0.67 -4.18
CA MET A 166 -12.30 -0.40 -3.61
C MET A 166 -13.62 0.15 -3.04
N LEU A 167 -13.60 1.33 -2.42
CA LEU A 167 -14.83 1.99 -1.98
C LEU A 167 -15.76 2.36 -3.14
N ASP A 168 -15.21 2.91 -4.23
CA ASP A 168 -16.00 3.21 -5.44
C ASP A 168 -16.71 1.96 -5.98
N LEU A 169 -16.01 0.83 -6.08
CA LEU A 169 -16.59 -0.45 -6.54
C LEU A 169 -17.76 -0.93 -5.67
N LEU A 170 -17.76 -0.59 -4.37
CA LEU A 170 -18.82 -0.97 -3.44
C LEU A 170 -20.02 0.00 -3.49
N LEU A 171 -19.79 1.25 -3.88
CA LEU A 171 -20.80 2.30 -3.95
C LEU A 171 -21.50 2.35 -5.30
N GLU A 172 -20.79 2.12 -6.40
CA GLU A 172 -21.27 2.26 -7.78
C GLU A 172 -22.56 1.46 -8.07
N PRO A 173 -22.69 0.17 -7.70
CA PRO A 173 -23.92 -0.59 -7.92
C PRO A 173 -25.14 -0.03 -7.16
N ARG A 174 -24.94 0.81 -6.14
CA ARG A 174 -26.02 1.32 -5.28
C ARG A 174 -26.52 2.68 -5.68
N VAL A 175 -25.64 3.49 -6.29
CA VAL A 175 -26.04 4.75 -6.92
C VAL A 175 -27.15 4.47 -7.93
N ALA A 176 -27.02 3.38 -8.69
CA ALA A 176 -28.00 2.95 -9.69
C ALA A 176 -29.36 2.52 -9.12
N VAL A 177 -29.43 2.14 -7.84
CA VAL A 177 -30.61 1.49 -7.25
C VAL A 177 -31.36 2.40 -6.28
N SER A 178 -30.70 3.34 -5.60
CA SER A 178 -31.33 4.03 -4.45
C SER A 178 -30.74 5.43 -4.14
N ASP A 179 -30.39 6.23 -5.15
CA ASP A 179 -29.87 7.59 -4.95
C ASP A 179 -30.90 8.72 -5.13
N GLU A 180 -32.05 8.59 -4.47
CA GLU A 180 -33.17 9.55 -4.57
C GLU A 180 -32.75 11.00 -4.23
N ASP A 181 -31.83 11.19 -3.28
CA ASP A 181 -31.37 12.50 -2.83
C ASP A 181 -30.04 12.96 -3.50
N GLY A 182 -29.48 12.21 -4.45
CA GLY A 182 -28.18 12.50 -5.07
C GLY A 182 -26.99 12.43 -4.11
N THR A 183 -27.19 11.84 -2.93
CA THR A 183 -26.20 11.77 -1.85
C THR A 183 -25.08 10.78 -2.18
N MET A 184 -25.40 9.63 -2.78
CA MET A 184 -24.39 8.65 -3.20
C MET A 184 -23.57 9.16 -4.38
N ALA A 185 -24.19 9.80 -5.37
CA ALA A 185 -23.48 10.48 -6.45
C ALA A 185 -22.56 11.59 -5.92
N GLY A 186 -22.96 12.30 -4.86
CA GLY A 186 -22.09 13.25 -4.15
C GLY A 186 -20.84 12.60 -3.56
N ILE A 187 -20.98 11.42 -2.95
CA ILE A 187 -19.86 10.69 -2.33
C ILE A 187 -18.93 10.12 -3.39
N VAL A 188 -19.46 9.50 -4.45
CA VAL A 188 -18.66 8.97 -5.57
C VAL A 188 -17.82 10.08 -6.21
N ARG A 189 -18.39 11.29 -6.38
CA ARG A 189 -17.64 12.46 -6.85
C ARG A 189 -16.50 12.85 -5.91
N GLU A 190 -16.73 12.87 -4.60
CA GLU A 190 -15.68 13.19 -3.62
C GLU A 190 -14.57 12.12 -3.60
N VAL A 191 -14.95 10.83 -3.63
CA VAL A 191 -14.00 9.71 -3.68
C VAL A 191 -13.14 9.81 -4.96
N THR A 192 -13.77 10.02 -6.11
CA THR A 192 -13.09 10.22 -7.41
C THR A 192 -12.14 11.41 -7.37
N HIS A 193 -12.60 12.57 -6.86
CA HIS A 193 -11.77 13.77 -6.73
C HIS A 193 -10.52 13.50 -5.87
N ARG A 194 -10.72 12.82 -4.75
CA ARG A 194 -9.63 12.47 -3.82
C ARG A 194 -8.66 11.46 -4.41
N ARG A 195 -9.14 10.43 -5.12
CA ARG A 195 -8.31 9.48 -5.88
C ARG A 195 -7.41 10.23 -6.87
N ASN A 196 -7.98 11.16 -7.63
CA ASN A 196 -7.23 11.98 -8.58
C ASN A 196 -6.14 12.84 -7.92
N ARG A 197 -6.43 13.40 -6.73
CA ARG A 197 -5.43 14.16 -5.95
C ARG A 197 -4.31 13.27 -5.41
N LEU A 198 -4.64 12.07 -4.92
CA LEU A 198 -3.66 11.11 -4.43
C LEU A 198 -2.78 10.56 -5.56
N ARG A 199 -3.37 10.28 -6.72
CA ARG A 199 -2.66 9.92 -7.95
C ARG A 199 -1.62 10.98 -8.32
N ARG A 200 -2.04 12.25 -8.46
CA ARG A 200 -1.12 13.37 -8.75
C ARG A 200 0.01 13.48 -7.72
N LYS A 201 -0.31 13.28 -6.44
CA LYS A 201 0.68 13.29 -5.34
C LYS A 201 1.67 12.12 -5.46
N ALA A 202 1.22 10.92 -5.82
CA ALA A 202 2.06 9.77 -6.07
C ALA A 202 3.00 10.01 -7.26
N LEU A 203 2.47 10.51 -8.39
CA LEU A 203 3.25 10.80 -9.60
C LEU A 203 4.37 11.80 -9.28
N ARG A 204 4.04 12.97 -8.71
CA ARG A 204 5.05 13.99 -8.36
C ARG A 204 6.16 13.44 -7.46
N ARG A 205 5.79 12.64 -6.46
CA ARG A 205 6.76 12.05 -5.53
C ARG A 205 7.58 10.95 -6.19
N GLY A 206 6.97 10.13 -7.03
CA GLY A 206 7.63 9.07 -7.79
C GLY A 206 8.64 9.63 -8.79
N SER A 207 8.30 10.70 -9.52
CA SER A 207 9.23 11.36 -10.45
C SER A 207 10.46 11.88 -9.73
N SER A 208 10.29 12.44 -8.52
CA SER A 208 11.42 12.85 -7.67
C SER A 208 12.23 11.66 -7.16
N ALA A 209 11.55 10.62 -6.65
CA ALA A 209 12.20 9.44 -6.08
C ALA A 209 13.01 8.65 -7.12
N PHE A 210 12.47 8.49 -8.33
CA PHE A 210 13.05 7.67 -9.41
C PHE A 210 13.88 8.46 -10.42
N ARG A 211 14.21 9.72 -10.13
CA ARG A 211 15.14 10.53 -10.92
C ARG A 211 16.53 9.88 -11.01
N ARG A 212 16.99 9.25 -9.93
CA ARG A 212 18.30 8.59 -9.86
C ARG A 212 18.31 7.28 -10.62
N ARG A 213 19.38 7.06 -11.39
CA ARG A 213 19.58 5.82 -12.15
C ARG A 213 19.95 4.66 -11.21
N PRO A 214 19.61 3.40 -11.53
CA PRO A 214 19.94 2.25 -10.67
C PRO A 214 21.43 2.13 -10.35
N ARG A 215 22.31 2.41 -11.32
CA ARG A 215 23.78 2.38 -11.12
C ARG A 215 24.26 3.41 -10.09
N GLU A 216 23.64 4.60 -10.06
CA GLU A 216 23.98 5.64 -9.07
C GLU A 216 23.58 5.20 -7.66
N VAL A 217 22.47 4.47 -7.53
CA VAL A 217 22.01 3.93 -6.27
C VAL A 217 22.94 2.83 -5.78
N ARG A 218 23.39 1.93 -6.68
CA ARG A 218 24.40 0.92 -6.36
C ARG A 218 25.67 1.56 -5.80
N LYS A 219 26.30 2.48 -6.56
CA LYS A 219 27.51 3.19 -6.12
C LYS A 219 27.34 3.89 -4.78
N ARG A 220 26.14 4.42 -4.53
CA ARG A 220 25.82 5.10 -3.27
C ARG A 220 25.75 4.13 -2.09
N ILE A 221 25.13 2.95 -2.27
CA ILE A 221 25.06 1.91 -1.23
C ILE A 221 26.46 1.33 -0.98
N GLU A 222 27.22 1.07 -2.05
CA GLU A 222 28.60 0.62 -1.98
C GLU A 222 29.48 1.60 -1.20
N GLY A 223 29.39 2.90 -1.50
CA GLY A 223 30.10 3.93 -0.75
C GLY A 223 29.63 4.11 0.71
N TRP A 224 28.47 3.57 1.09
CA TRP A 224 28.07 3.50 2.50
C TRP A 224 28.69 2.32 3.21
N TRP A 225 28.79 1.20 2.52
CA TRP A 225 29.36 -0.03 3.05
C TRP A 225 30.86 0.09 3.29
N ASN A 226 31.61 0.68 2.35
CA ASN A 226 33.07 0.86 2.48
C ASN A 226 33.49 1.88 3.55
N ARG A 227 32.53 2.49 4.27
CA ARG A 227 32.77 3.43 5.37
C ARG A 227 32.26 2.89 6.72
N PHE A 228 31.83 1.63 6.72
CA PHE A 228 31.46 0.85 7.89
C PHE A 228 32.65 -0.07 8.20
#